data_AF-A0AAU8LUY0-F1
#
_entry.id   AF-A0AAU8LUY0-F1
#
_cell.length_a   1.000
_cell.length_b   1.000
_cell.length_c   1.000
_cell.angle_alpha   90.00
_cell.angle_beta   90.00
_cell.angle_gamma   90.00
#
_symmetry.space_group_name_H-M   'P 1'
#
loop_
_entity.id
_entity.type
_entity.pdbx_description
1 polymer ?
#
loop_
_entity_poly.entity_id
_entity_poly.type
_entity_poly.pdbx_seq_one_letter_code
_entity_poly.pdbx_strand_id
1 'polypeptide(L)' 'MINKSDVKRMPLNQKLRIMEMIWDDLSSNEDSVDSPSWHKDTLQEREKGLETGDMTASSWEEAKERIKRNVT' A
#
# COMPACT_ATOMS: atom_id res chain seq x y z
N MET A 1 24.49 -8.65 -12.11
CA MET A 1 23.82 -7.79 -11.11
C MET A 1 23.36 -6.54 -11.83
N ILE A 2 22.09 -6.15 -11.73
CA ILE A 2 21.60 -4.90 -12.34
C ILE A 2 22.12 -3.74 -11.48
N ASN A 3 22.88 -2.82 -12.05
CA ASN A 3 23.40 -1.66 -11.31
C ASN A 3 22.47 -0.46 -11.43
N LYS A 4 22.55 0.46 -10.47
CA LYS A 4 21.78 1.72 -10.49
C LYS A 4 22.03 2.53 -11.78
N SER A 5 23.23 2.46 -12.35
CA SER A 5 23.57 3.08 -13.64
C SER A 5 22.75 2.52 -14.80
N ASP A 6 22.42 1.24 -14.78
CA ASP A 6 21.70 0.55 -15.85
C ASP A 6 20.22 0.91 -15.79
N VAL A 7 19.65 0.92 -14.57
CA VAL A 7 18.27 1.38 -14.32
C VAL A 7 18.09 2.85 -14.72
N LYS A 8 19.11 3.70 -14.53
CA LYS A 8 19.03 5.10 -14.96
C LYS A 8 18.85 5.24 -16.47
N ARG A 9 19.51 4.40 -17.26
CA ARG A 9 19.51 4.46 -18.74
C ARG A 9 18.26 3.83 -19.37
N MET A 10 17.48 3.05 -18.63
CA MET A 10 16.23 2.47 -19.14
C MET A 10 15.22 3.57 -19.51
N PRO A 11 14.49 3.42 -20.62
CA PRO A 11 13.27 4.18 -20.89
C PRO A 11 12.25 4.03 -19.76
N LEU A 12 11.44 5.06 -19.52
CA LEU A 12 10.46 5.08 -18.42
C LEU A 12 9.51 3.88 -18.45
N ASN A 13 8.96 3.55 -19.62
CA ASN A 13 8.06 2.40 -19.80
C ASN A 13 8.71 1.07 -19.42
N GLN A 14 10.02 0.92 -19.66
CA GLN A 14 10.76 -0.27 -19.25
C GLN A 14 10.91 -0.33 -17.73
N LYS A 15 11.22 0.80 -17.08
CA LYS A 15 11.30 0.87 -15.61
C LYS A 15 9.97 0.51 -14.96
N LEU A 16 8.87 1.06 -15.48
CA LEU A 16 7.52 0.81 -14.96
C LEU A 16 7.14 -0.66 -15.09
N ARG A 17 7.35 -1.29 -16.26
CA ARG A 17 7.08 -2.73 -16.43
C ARG A 17 7.90 -3.59 -15.48
N ILE A 18 9.18 -3.28 -15.30
CA ILE A 18 10.03 -4.01 -14.34
C ILE A 18 9.50 -3.84 -12.92
N MET A 19 9.10 -2.63 -12.54
CA MET A 19 8.51 -2.36 -11.23
C MET A 19 7.21 -3.16 -11.02
N GLU A 20 6.34 -3.23 -12.03
CA GLU A 20 5.11 -4.02 -12.00
C GLU A 20 5.40 -5.52 -11.85
N MET A 21 6.37 -6.06 -12.60
CA MET A 21 6.76 -7.47 -12.49
C MET A 21 7.34 -7.81 -11.12
N ILE A 22 8.17 -6.93 -10.56
CA ILE A 22 8.71 -7.09 -9.20
C ILE A 22 7.56 -7.06 -8.19
N TRP A 23 6.61 -6.12 -8.36
CA TRP A 23 5.48 -6.00 -7.45
C TRP A 23 4.58 -7.23 -7.49
N ASP A 24 4.27 -7.72 -8.69
CA ASP A 24 3.47 -8.94 -8.91
C ASP A 24 4.11 -10.16 -8.22
N ASP A 25 5.41 -10.38 -8.45
CA ASP A 25 6.18 -11.45 -7.81
C ASP A 25 6.18 -11.35 -6.28
N LEU A 26 6.48 -10.18 -5.73
CA LEU A 26 6.49 -9.96 -4.27
C LEU A 26 5.10 -10.10 -3.64
N SER A 27 4.05 -9.65 -4.34
CA SER A 27 2.67 -9.75 -3.86
C SER A 27 2.10 -11.16 -3.94
N SER A 28 2.68 -12.04 -4.77
CA SER A 28 2.20 -13.42 -4.95
C SER A 28 2.49 -14.34 -3.75
N ASN A 29 3.37 -13.92 -2.85
CA ASN A 29 3.78 -14.71 -1.69
C ASN A 29 3.58 -13.91 -0.39
N GLU A 30 2.32 -13.68 -0.02
CA GLU A 30 1.93 -12.91 1.17
C GLU A 30 2.56 -13.45 2.47
N ASP A 31 2.79 -14.77 2.55
CA ASP A 31 3.37 -15.44 3.72
C ASP A 31 4.90 -15.24 3.85
N SER A 32 5.56 -14.71 2.83
CA SER A 32 7.03 -14.52 2.84
C SER A 32 7.49 -13.27 3.59
N VAL A 33 6.57 -12.39 3.97
CA VAL A 33 6.86 -11.14 4.68
C VAL A 33 6.08 -11.11 5.99
N ASP A 34 6.79 -11.31 7.09
CA ASP A 34 6.20 -11.16 8.42
C ASP A 34 5.68 -9.74 8.62
N SER A 35 4.41 -9.63 9.00
CA SER A 35 3.85 -8.36 9.44
C SER A 35 4.59 -7.86 10.69
N PRO A 36 5.04 -6.60 10.72
CA PRO A 36 5.60 -5.99 11.92
C PRO A 36 4.67 -6.14 13.12
N SER A 37 5.21 -6.34 14.32
CA SER A 37 4.41 -6.56 15.54
C SER A 37 3.40 -5.45 15.81
N TRP A 38 3.74 -4.20 15.49
CA TRP A 38 2.87 -3.03 15.69
C TRP A 38 1.62 -3.02 14.80
N HIS A 39 1.59 -3.79 13.69
CA HIS A 39 0.40 -3.92 12.85
C HIS A 39 -0.78 -4.45 13.67
N LYS A 40 -0.53 -5.46 14.49
CA LYS A 40 -1.57 -6.06 15.35
C LYS A 40 -2.12 -5.04 16.34
N ASP A 41 -1.23 -4.33 17.03
CA ASP A 41 -1.63 -3.34 18.04
C ASP A 41 -2.49 -2.24 17.41
N THR A 42 -2.10 -1.78 16.21
CA THR A 42 -2.86 -0.77 15.46
C THR A 42 -4.22 -1.27 15.00
N LEU A 43 -4.33 -2.53 14.56
CA LEU A 43 -5.62 -3.12 14.18
C LEU A 43 -6.55 -3.25 15.39
N GLN A 44 -6.03 -3.70 16.53
CA GLN A 44 -6.79 -3.84 17.77
C GLN A 44 -7.28 -2.48 18.29
N GLU A 45 -6.45 -1.44 18.24
CA GLU A 45 -6.84 -0.08 18.61
C GLU A 45 -8.00 0.41 17.73
N ARG A 46 -7.90 0.23 16.41
CA ARG A 46 -8.94 0.66 15.47
C ARG A 46 -10.24 -0.13 15.61
N GLU A 47 -10.15 -1.43 15.79
CA GLU A 47 -11.31 -2.30 16.03
C GLU A 47 -12.06 -1.86 17.29
N LYS A 48 -11.33 -1.67 18.39
CA LYS A 48 -11.92 -1.14 19.62
C LYS A 48 -12.58 0.24 19.42
N GLY A 49 -11.92 1.14 18.67
CA GLY A 49 -12.49 2.45 18.37
C GLY A 49 -13.79 2.38 17.57
N LEU A 50 -13.92 1.40 16.67
CA LEU A 50 -15.17 1.15 15.95
C LEU A 50 -16.27 0.59 16.87
N GLU A 51 -15.92 -0.34 17.76
CA GLU A 51 -16.85 -0.94 18.72
C GLU A 51 -17.38 0.07 19.75
N THR A 52 -16.51 0.98 20.23
CA THR A 52 -16.90 2.02 21.20
C THR A 52 -17.59 3.22 20.56
N GLY A 53 -17.55 3.33 19.23
CA GLY A 53 -18.07 4.47 18.47
C GLY A 53 -17.15 5.69 18.47
N ASP A 54 -15.92 5.56 18.98
CA ASP A 54 -14.89 6.61 18.94
C ASP A 54 -14.32 6.81 17.51
N MET A 55 -14.52 5.83 16.63
CA MET A 55 -14.14 5.87 15.23
C MET A 55 -15.32 5.47 14.32
N THR A 56 -15.31 5.98 13.09
CA THR A 56 -16.26 5.57 12.05
C THR A 56 -15.52 5.15 10.79
N ALA A 57 -16.10 4.19 10.08
CA ALA A 57 -15.63 3.78 8.76
C ALA A 57 -16.46 4.51 7.68
N SER A 58 -15.82 4.86 6.57
CA SER A 58 -16.51 5.30 5.35
C SER A 58 -16.33 4.24 4.28
N SER A 59 -17.27 4.16 3.34
CA SER A 59 -17.07 3.33 2.15
C SER A 59 -15.85 3.79 1.36
N TRP A 60 -15.32 2.92 0.50
CA TRP A 60 -14.17 3.27 -0.33
C TRP A 60 -14.51 4.39 -1.32
N GLU A 61 -15.72 4.37 -1.84
CA GLU A 61 -16.29 5.39 -2.73
C GLU A 61 -16.36 6.75 -2.00
N GLU A 62 -16.88 6.79 -0.78
CA GLU A 62 -16.93 8.01 0.04
C GLU A 62 -15.54 8.55 0.36
N ALA A 63 -14.59 7.65 0.67
CA ALA A 63 -13.21 8.03 0.92
C ALA A 63 -12.57 8.66 -0.32
N LYS A 64 -12.74 8.06 -1.51
CA LYS A 64 -12.24 8.61 -2.78
C LYS A 64 -12.80 10.00 -3.07
N GLU A 65 -14.12 10.17 -2.94
CA GLU A 65 -14.77 11.46 -3.18
C GLU A 65 -14.31 12.54 -2.19
N ARG A 66 -14.08 12.17 -0.92
CA ARG A 66 -13.51 13.09 0.09
C ARG A 66 -12.07 13.49 -0.27
N ILE A 67 -11.21 12.55 -0.67
CA ILE A 67 -9.82 12.83 -1.05
C ILE A 67 -9.78 13.73 -2.28
N LYS A 68 -10.55 13.41 -3.33
CA LYS A 68 -10.60 14.19 -4.57
C LYS A 68 -10.99 15.65 -4.33
N ARG A 69 -11.95 15.90 -3.43
CA ARG A 69 -12.36 17.27 -3.03
C ARG A 69 -11.28 18.05 -2.29
N ASN A 70 -10.37 17.39 -1.58
CA ASN A 70 -9.36 18.03 -0.74
C ASN A 70 -7.99 18.19 -1.42
N VAL A 71 -7.78 17.51 -2.55
CA VAL A 71 -6.52 17.55 -3.33
C VAL A 71 -6.60 18.55 -4.50
N THR A 72 -7.80 19.06 -4.80
CA THR A 72 -8.03 20.11 -5.83
C THR A 72 -8.19 21.47 -5.15
#